data_AF-A0A1G0WNR7-F1
#
_entry.id   AF-A0A1G0WNR7-F1
#
_cell.length_a   1.000
_cell.length_b   1.000
_cell.length_c   1.000
_cell.angle_alpha   90.00
_cell.angle_beta   90.00
_cell.angle_gamma   90.00
#
_symmetry.space_group_name_H-M   'P 1'
#
loop_
_entity.id
_entity.type
_entity.pdbx_description
1 polymer ?
#
loop_
_entity_poly.entity_id
_entity_poly.type
_entity_poly.pdbx_seq_one_letter_code
_entity_poly.pdbx_strand_id
1 'polypeptide(L)'
;MKIEEHINYWIDAAESDLQVAERLFIMGDYNWCLYIGHLVLEKILKAHFVNDNKKTPLARILFPRPLPKKDFRKKTGSANSVHRCATLCLE
;
A
#
# COMPACT_ATOMS: atom_id res chain seq x y z
N MET A 1 -23.43 -6.93 11.06
CA MET A 1 -23.05 -5.50 11.09
C MET A 1 -23.92 -4.74 10.11
N LYS A 2 -24.40 -3.57 10.49
CA LYS A 2 -25.12 -2.64 9.61
C LYS A 2 -24.12 -1.93 8.68
N ILE A 3 -24.59 -1.42 7.54
CA ILE A 3 -23.75 -0.70 6.56
C ILE A 3 -23.09 0.54 7.21
N GLU A 4 -23.81 1.23 8.08
CA GLU A 4 -23.31 2.39 8.84
C GLU A 4 -22.13 2.03 9.75
N GLU A 5 -22.16 0.86 10.40
CA GLU A 5 -21.05 0.39 11.24
C GLU A 5 -19.79 0.12 10.40
N HIS A 6 -19.96 -0.36 9.16
CA HIS A 6 -18.84 -0.53 8.23
C HIS A 6 -18.27 0.80 7.74
N ILE A 7 -19.13 1.78 7.48
CA ILE A 7 -18.71 3.13 7.10
C ILE A 7 -17.91 3.78 8.22
N ASN A 8 -18.44 3.75 9.45
CA ASN A 8 -17.75 4.31 10.62
C ASN A 8 -16.41 3.61 10.86
N TYR A 9 -16.38 2.28 10.76
CA TYR A 9 -15.12 1.53 10.88
C TYR A 9 -14.05 1.99 9.89
N TRP A 10 -14.41 2.28 8.63
CA TRP A 10 -13.45 2.77 7.65
C TRP A 10 -13.03 4.22 7.89
N ILE A 11 -13.93 5.05 8.40
CA ILE A 11 -13.61 6.44 8.77
C ILE A 11 -12.65 6.44 9.95
N ASP A 12 -12.95 5.71 11.03
CA ASP A 12 -12.09 5.60 12.22
C ASP A 12 -10.70 5.04 11.84
N ALA A 13 -10.68 4.01 10.98
CA ALA A 13 -9.43 3.43 10.48
C ALA A 13 -8.67 4.36 9.52
N ALA A 14 -9.32 5.32 8.87
CA ALA A 14 -8.67 6.33 8.03
C ALA A 14 -8.11 7.47 8.88
N GLU A 15 -8.82 7.87 9.94
CA GLU A 15 -8.36 8.89 10.89
C GLU A 15 -7.10 8.45 11.63
N SER A 16 -7.05 7.19 12.09
CA SER A 16 -5.83 6.65 12.71
C SER A 16 -4.63 6.65 11.75
N ASP A 17 -4.85 6.35 10.46
CA ASP A 17 -3.78 6.37 9.45
C ASP A 17 -3.36 7.81 9.14
N LEU A 18 -4.29 8.76 9.12
CA LEU A 18 -3.98 10.18 8.92
C LEU A 18 -3.07 10.71 10.02
N GLN A 19 -3.33 10.36 11.28
CA GLN A 19 -2.45 10.71 12.40
C GLN A 19 -1.02 10.15 12.23
N VAL A 20 -0.88 8.95 11.63
CA VAL A 20 0.44 8.38 11.30
C VAL A 20 1.09 9.22 10.19
N ALA A 21 0.35 9.59 9.15
CA ALA A 21 0.85 10.42 8.06
C ALA A 21 1.34 11.78 8.56
N GLU A 22 0.61 12.43 9.47
CA GLU A 22 0.99 13.70 10.09
C GLU A 22 2.31 13.58 10.88
N ARG A 23 2.48 12.51 11.65
CA ARG A 23 3.75 12.26 12.36
C ARG A 23 4.91 12.07 11.40
N LEU A 24 4.71 11.31 10.32
CA LEU A 24 5.73 11.09 9.28
C LEU A 24 6.07 12.38 8.54
N PHE A 25 5.09 13.25 8.31
CA PHE A 25 5.31 14.57 7.73
C PHE A 25 6.20 15.44 8.62
N ILE A 26 5.92 15.49 9.93
CA ILE A 26 6.73 16.23 10.91
C ILE A 26 8.15 15.66 11.01
N MET A 27 8.30 14.33 10.90
CA MET A 27 9.60 13.65 10.89
C MET A 27 10.42 13.89 9.61
N GLY A 28 9.81 14.44 8.55
CA GLY A 28 10.46 14.68 7.25
C GLY A 28 10.48 13.45 6.32
N ASP A 29 9.80 12.36 6.69
CA ASP A 29 9.72 11.11 5.91
C ASP A 29 8.60 11.20 4.86
N TYR A 30 8.76 12.09 3.88
CA TYR A 30 7.71 12.42 2.90
C TYR A 30 7.27 11.23 2.03
N ASN A 31 8.17 10.30 1.70
CA ASN A 31 7.82 9.10 0.92
C ASN A 31 6.82 8.20 1.68
N TRP A 32 7.05 8.02 2.98
CA TRP A 32 6.15 7.25 3.83
C TRP A 32 4.87 8.01 4.15
N CYS A 33 4.95 9.32 4.35
CA CYS A 33 3.77 10.18 4.49
C CYS A 33 2.85 10.05 3.26
N LEU A 34 3.40 10.11 2.04
CA LEU A 34 2.63 9.97 0.81
C LEU A 34 2.04 8.56 0.67
N TYR A 35 2.79 7.53 1.06
CA TYR A 35 2.31 6.15 1.07
C TYR A 35 1.11 5.98 2.00
N ILE A 36 1.18 6.48 3.24
CA ILE A 36 0.05 6.40 4.16
C ILE A 36 -1.11 7.30 3.71
N GLY A 37 -0.82 8.48 3.17
CA GLY A 37 -1.82 9.40 2.64
C GLY A 37 -2.67 8.77 1.53
N HIS A 38 -2.08 7.96 0.65
CA HIS A 38 -2.87 7.26 -0.37
C HIS A 38 -3.84 6.23 0.24
N LEU A 39 -3.46 5.55 1.33
CA LEU A 39 -4.31 4.56 2.01
C LEU A 39 -5.51 5.22 2.69
N VAL A 40 -5.28 6.40 3.29
CA VAL A 40 -6.35 7.23 3.88
C VAL A 40 -7.37 7.60 2.80
N LEU A 41 -6.91 8.11 1.65
CA LEU A 41 -7.78 8.47 0.54
C LEU A 41 -8.58 7.27 0.02
N GLU A 42 -7.95 6.11 -0.14
CA GLU A 42 -8.63 4.88 -0.59
C GLU A 42 -9.75 4.45 0.37
N LYS A 43 -9.52 4.54 1.69
CA LYS A 43 -10.52 4.20 2.72
C LYS A 43 -11.70 5.18 2.73
N ILE A 44 -11.43 6.48 2.67
CA ILE A 44 -12.47 7.52 2.67
C ILE A 44 -13.34 7.40 1.41
N LEU A 45 -12.72 7.22 0.23
CA LEU A 45 -13.45 7.05 -1.02
C LEU A 45 -14.33 5.80 -1.01
N LYS A 46 -13.87 4.69 -0.41
CA LYS A 46 -14.69 3.48 -0.21
C LYS A 46 -15.88 3.74 0.70
N ALA A 47 -15.67 4.42 1.83
CA ALA A 47 -16.74 4.77 2.75
C ALA A 47 -17.81 5.64 2.07
N HIS A 48 -17.38 6.67 1.33
CA HIS A 48 -18.27 7.54 0.56
C HIS A 48 -19.03 6.78 -0.52
N PHE A 49 -18.35 5.91 -1.28
CA PHE A 49 -18.99 5.13 -2.34
C PHE A 49 -20.09 4.20 -1.80
N VAL A 50 -19.83 3.55 -0.66
CA VAL A 50 -20.79 2.64 -0.01
C VAL A 50 -21.98 3.41 0.56
N ASN A 51 -21.75 4.63 1.09
CA ASN A 51 -22.81 5.51 1.55
C ASN A 51 -23.78 5.88 0.42
N ASP A 52 -23.26 6.29 -0.74
CA ASP A 52 -24.09 6.76 -1.86
C ASP A 52 -24.83 5.62 -2.57
N ASN A 53 -24.17 4.47 -2.73
CA ASN A 53 -24.71 3.39 -3.55
C ASN A 53 -25.55 2.38 -2.77
N LYS A 54 -25.56 2.43 -1.42
CA LYS A 54 -26.18 1.42 -0.53
C LYS A 54 -25.88 -0.03 -0.91
N LYS A 55 -24.79 -0.25 -1.65
CA LYS A 55 -24.36 -1.57 -2.12
C LYS A 55 -23.53 -2.23 -1.02
N THR A 56 -23.64 -3.54 -0.94
CA THR A 56 -22.81 -4.41 -0.09
C THR A 56 -21.35 -3.97 -0.19
N PRO A 57 -20.63 -3.90 0.95
CA PRO A 57 -19.27 -3.36 0.99
C PRO A 57 -18.42 -4.09 -0.05
N LEU A 58 -18.00 -3.36 -1.09
CA LEU A 58 -17.09 -3.89 -2.09
C LEU A 58 -15.78 -4.18 -1.35
N ALA A 59 -15.51 -5.46 -1.09
CA ALA A 59 -14.32 -5.92 -0.38
C ALA A 59 -12.99 -5.57 -1.07
N ARG A 60 -13.02 -4.88 -2.22
CA ARG A 60 -11.85 -4.69 -3.06
C ARG A 60 -12.00 -3.57 -4.08
N ILE A 61 -11.60 -2.36 -3.70
CA ILE A 61 -11.11 -1.38 -4.66
C ILE A 61 -9.66 -1.09 -4.29
N LEU A 62 -8.77 -1.86 -4.93
CA LEU A 62 -7.40 -1.50 -5.31
C LEU A 62 -6.30 -1.28 -4.25
N PHE A 63 -5.95 -2.33 -3.52
CA PHE A 63 -4.60 -2.92 -3.63
C PHE A 63 -4.69 -4.42 -3.29
N PRO A 64 -4.18 -5.33 -4.14
CA PRO A 64 -3.84 -6.65 -3.64
C PRO A 64 -2.80 -6.44 -2.54
N ARG A 65 -3.04 -7.00 -1.34
CA ARG A 65 -1.92 -7.24 -0.41
C ARG A 65 -0.77 -7.85 -1.21
N PRO A 66 0.50 -7.50 -0.94
CA PRO A 66 1.61 -8.14 -1.63
C PRO A 66 1.39 -9.64 -1.51
N LEU A 67 1.20 -10.29 -2.67
CA LEU A 67 1.00 -11.72 -2.73
C LEU A 67 2.17 -12.35 -1.97
N PRO A 68 1.92 -13.40 -1.16
CA PRO A 68 3.02 -14.12 -0.52
C PRO A 68 4.04 -14.43 -1.62
N LYS A 69 5.29 -14.02 -1.40
CA LYS A 69 6.37 -14.13 -2.39
C LYS A 69 6.31 -15.55 -2.98
N LYS A 70 5.81 -15.67 -4.22
CA LYS A 70 5.99 -16.91 -4.97
C LYS A 70 7.48 -16.95 -5.22
N ASP A 71 8.16 -17.89 -4.57
CA ASP A 71 9.57 -18.14 -4.81
C ASP A 71 9.80 -18.21 -6.32
N PHE A 72 10.46 -17.18 -6.85
CA PHE A 72 10.96 -17.19 -8.21
C PHE A 72 12.18 -18.11 -8.22
N ARG A 73 11.91 -19.42 -8.17
CA ARG A 73 12.88 -20.49 -8.36
C ARG A 73 13.48 -20.28 -9.75
N LYS A 74 14.63 -19.60 -9.82
CA LYS A 74 15.44 -19.47 -11.02
C LYS A 74 15.76 -20.86 -11.54
N LYS A 75 15.05 -21.32 -12.57
CA LYS A 75 15.51 -22.39 -13.45
C LYS A 75 16.12 -21.74 -14.68
N THR A 76 17.43 -21.55 -14.65
CA THR A 76 18.26 -21.58 -15.86
C THR A 76 19.53 -22.29 -15.49
N GLY A 77 19.64 -23.53 -15.96
CA GLY A 77 20.90 -24.26 -15.91
C GLY A 77 21.94 -23.57 -16.79
N SER A 78 23.18 -23.58 -16.30
CA SER A 78 24.43 -23.78 -17.03
C SER A 78 24.59 -23.14 -18.41
N ALA A 79 25.41 -22.09 -18.52
CA ALA A 79 26.78 -22.20 -19.04
C ALA A 79 27.35 -20.82 -19.43
N ASN A 80 28.52 -20.51 -18.84
CA ASN A 80 29.64 -19.76 -19.40
C ASN A 80 29.52 -18.27 -19.80
N SER A 81 30.56 -17.52 -19.37
CA SER A 81 30.95 -16.18 -19.83
C SER A 81 30.05 -15.05 -19.28
N VAL A 82 30.50 -13.93 -18.74
CA VAL A 82 31.73 -13.18 -18.96
C VAL A 82 32.05 -12.41 -17.68
N HIS A 83 33.33 -12.40 -17.33
CA HIS A 83 33.99 -11.58 -16.34
C HIS A 83 33.95 -10.09 -16.77
N ARG A 84 33.90 -9.16 -15.79
CA ARG A 84 34.37 -7.74 -15.82
C ARG A 84 33.29 -6.66 -15.67
N CYS A 85 33.76 -5.59 -15.01
CA CYS A 85 33.17 -4.25 -14.84
C CYS A 85 32.22 -4.04 -13.67
N ALA A 86 32.77 -4.01 -12.45
CA ALA A 86 32.32 -3.09 -11.40
C ALA A 86 33.42 -2.75 -10.36
N THR A 87 34.67 -2.55 -10.80
CA THR A 87 35.76 -2.01 -9.96
C THR A 87 36.14 -0.60 -10.43
N LEU A 88 35.16 0.29 -10.61
CA LEU A 88 35.38 1.69 -10.94
C LEU A 88 34.23 2.51 -10.34
N CYS A 89 34.37 2.83 -9.06
CA CYS A 89 33.82 4.03 -8.39
C CYS A 89 34.11 3.88 -6.89
N LEU A 90 35.31 4.29 -6.48
CA LEU A 90 35.68 4.87 -5.18
C LEU A 90 37.22 4.92 -5.11
N GLU A 91 37.79 5.97 -5.73
CA GLU A 91 38.88 6.71 -5.09
C GLU A 91 38.27 7.68 -4.08
#